data_AF-A0A357AXC6-F1
#
_entry.id   AF-A0A357AXC6-F1
#
_cell.length_a   1.000
_cell.length_b   1.000
_cell.length_c   1.000
_cell.angle_alpha   90.00
_cell.angle_beta   90.00
_cell.angle_gamma   90.00
#
_symmetry.space_group_name_H-M   'P 1'
#
loop_
_entity.id
_entity.type
_entity.pdbx_description
1 polymer ?
#
loop_
_entity_poly.entity_id
_entity_poly.type
_entity_poly.pdbx_seq_one_letter_code
_entity_poly.pdbx_strand_id
1 'polypeptide(L)'
;MTLDQILDSPQTLRRFSLSPVVLRLMVEAARPEPDFQVLAEIIRADPALAATVLSLVNSPFYGQAQKVSDIQRAAVVLGARELFKTALLVSLRQDQERALSEKGHDPA
;
A
#
# COMPACT_ATOMS: atom_id res chain seq x y z
N MET A 1 16.06 25.83 12.59
CA MET A 1 15.27 25.46 11.39
C MET A 1 13.84 25.90 11.65
N THR A 2 13.38 26.93 10.95
CA THR A 2 12.01 27.45 11.06
C THR A 2 11.08 26.66 10.14
N LEU A 3 9.80 26.54 10.50
CA LEU A 3 8.79 25.75 9.78
C LEU A 3 8.65 26.20 8.32
N ASP A 4 8.87 27.49 8.06
CA ASP A 4 8.85 28.08 6.71
C ASP A 4 9.94 27.51 5.80
N GLN A 5 11.13 27.20 6.33
CA GLN A 5 12.24 26.62 5.53
C GLN A 5 11.96 25.18 5.07
N ILE A 6 11.09 24.45 5.79
CA ILE A 6 10.65 23.10 5.42
C ILE A 6 9.61 23.17 4.30
N LEU A 7 8.73 24.17 4.34
CA LEU A 7 7.68 24.38 3.34
C LEU A 7 8.23 24.98 2.02
N ASP A 8 9.26 25.82 2.11
CA ASP A 8 9.93 26.46 0.95
C ASP A 8 10.89 25.53 0.19
N SER A 9 11.04 24.28 0.61
CA SER A 9 11.81 23.27 -0.13
C SER A 9 10.84 22.44 -1.00
N PRO A 10 10.60 22.80 -2.27
CA PRO A 10 9.71 22.06 -3.18
C PRO A 10 10.17 20.61 -3.43
N GLN A 11 11.38 20.26 -2.97
CA GLN A 11 11.99 18.95 -3.13
C GLN A 11 11.67 17.99 -1.98
N THR A 12 11.31 18.51 -0.79
CA THR A 12 11.05 17.67 0.39
C THR A 12 9.66 17.04 0.34
N LEU A 13 8.66 17.79 -0.13
CA LEU A 13 7.28 17.30 -0.30
C LEU A 13 7.08 16.47 -1.58
N ARG A 14 7.94 16.63 -2.59
CA ARG A 14 7.85 15.90 -3.87
C ARG A 14 8.31 14.44 -3.84
N ARG A 15 8.93 13.99 -2.75
CA ARG A 15 9.48 12.61 -2.64
C ARG A 15 8.50 11.58 -2.10
N PHE A 16 7.32 11.99 -1.63
CA PHE A 16 6.33 11.05 -1.12
C PHE A 16 5.08 11.11 -2.00
N SER A 17 5.15 10.50 -3.18
CA SER A 17 3.97 10.33 -4.02
C SER A 17 3.20 9.11 -3.50
N LEU A 18 2.13 9.37 -2.74
CA LEU A 18 1.23 8.31 -2.30
C LEU A 18 0.59 7.66 -3.54
N SER A 19 0.76 6.35 -3.69
CA SER A 19 0.13 5.60 -4.79
C SER A 19 -1.39 5.85 -4.78
N PRO A 20 -2.03 6.01 -5.95
CA PRO A 20 -3.49 6.13 -6.05
C PRO A 20 -4.24 5.00 -5.34
N VAL A 21 -3.64 3.81 -5.27
CA VAL A 21 -4.19 2.64 -4.55
C VAL A 21 -4.26 2.90 -3.05
N VAL A 22 -3.19 3.46 -2.46
CA VAL A 22 -3.15 3.79 -1.03
C VAL A 22 -4.16 4.87 -0.68
N LEU A 23 -4.30 5.89 -1.53
CA LEU A 23 -5.28 6.96 -1.33
C LEU A 23 -6.71 6.43 -1.35
N ARG A 24 -7.04 5.57 -2.32
CA ARG A 24 -8.37 4.94 -2.42
C ARG A 24 -8.65 4.02 -1.23
N LEU A 25 -7.67 3.23 -0.79
CA LEU A 25 -7.80 2.40 0.42
C LEU A 25 -8.01 3.25 1.67
N MET A 26 -7.30 4.36 1.80
CA MET A 26 -7.45 5.28 2.93
C MET A 26 -8.88 5.81 3.02
N VAL A 27 -9.45 6.22 1.89
CA VAL A 27 -10.83 6.75 1.81
C VAL A 27 -11.84 5.68 2.25
N GLU A 28 -11.74 4.47 1.72
CA GLU A 28 -12.69 3.40 2.05
C GLU A 28 -12.51 2.89 3.48
N ALA A 29 -11.27 2.72 3.94
CA ALA A 29 -10.97 2.25 5.30
C ALA A 29 -11.34 3.26 6.40
N ALA A 30 -11.50 4.54 6.07
CA ALA A 30 -11.93 5.59 6.99
C ALA A 30 -13.46 5.65 7.19
N ARG A 31 -14.24 4.91 6.39
CA ARG A 31 -15.70 4.87 6.54
C ARG A 31 -16.09 4.22 7.86
N PRO A 32 -17.20 4.62 8.50
CA PRO A 32 -17.73 3.96 9.69
C PRO A 32 -17.96 2.45 9.48
N GLU A 33 -18.35 2.08 8.26
CA GLU A 33 -18.53 0.71 7.82
C GLU A 33 -17.86 0.54 6.45
N PRO A 34 -16.59 0.08 6.41
CA PRO A 34 -15.88 -0.15 5.16
C PRO A 34 -16.45 -1.33 4.36
N ASP A 35 -16.58 -1.15 3.06
CA ASP A 35 -16.98 -2.20 2.13
C ASP A 35 -15.75 -3.01 1.68
N PHE A 36 -15.69 -4.27 2.12
CA PHE A 36 -14.60 -5.18 1.81
C PHE A 36 -14.55 -5.61 0.34
N GLN A 37 -15.66 -5.53 -0.39
CA GLN A 37 -15.66 -5.76 -1.82
C GLN A 37 -14.97 -4.59 -2.54
N VAL A 38 -15.24 -3.35 -2.12
CA VAL A 38 -14.56 -2.16 -2.66
C VAL A 38 -13.06 -2.19 -2.33
N LEU A 39 -12.69 -2.52 -1.09
CA LEU A 39 -11.28 -2.70 -0.71
C LEU A 39 -10.59 -3.75 -1.58
N ALA A 40 -11.25 -4.88 -1.83
CA ALA A 40 -10.71 -5.94 -2.67
C ALA A 40 -10.48 -5.47 -4.12
N GLU A 41 -11.41 -4.73 -4.71
CA GLU A 41 -11.25 -4.15 -6.06
C GLU A 41 -10.08 -3.17 -6.12
N ILE A 42 -9.89 -2.35 -5.08
CA ILE A 42 -8.74 -1.43 -5.01
C ILE A 42 -7.42 -2.20 -4.95
N ILE A 43 -7.37 -3.28 -4.15
CA ILE A 43 -6.18 -4.13 -4.01
C ILE A 43 -5.88 -4.88 -5.32
N ARG A 44 -6.90 -5.41 -6.01
CA ARG A 44 -6.74 -6.13 -7.28
C ARG A 44 -6.10 -5.29 -8.37
N ALA A 45 -6.22 -3.96 -8.30
CA ALA A 45 -5.58 -3.05 -9.26
C ALA A 45 -4.05 -2.97 -9.11
N ASP A 46 -3.47 -3.46 -8.00
CA ASP A 46 -2.02 -3.54 -7.77
C ASP A 46 -1.60 -4.99 -7.50
N PRO A 47 -1.01 -5.68 -8.50
CA PRO A 47 -0.58 -7.06 -8.35
C PRO A 47 0.46 -7.30 -7.25
N ALA A 48 1.35 -6.34 -6.99
CA ALA A 48 2.37 -6.47 -5.96
C ALA A 48 1.74 -6.39 -4.56
N LEU A 49 0.77 -5.49 -4.40
CA LEU A 49 -0.03 -5.42 -3.17
C LEU A 49 -0.87 -6.69 -2.98
N ALA A 50 -1.58 -7.15 -4.01
CA ALA A 50 -2.40 -8.35 -3.95
C ALA A 50 -1.58 -9.59 -3.55
N ALA A 51 -0.40 -9.78 -4.13
CA ALA A 51 0.51 -10.86 -3.77
C ALA A 51 0.99 -10.74 -2.31
N THR A 52 1.29 -9.52 -1.85
CA THR A 52 1.70 -9.27 -0.45
C THR A 52 0.57 -9.59 0.52
N VAL A 53 -0.66 -9.17 0.22
CA VAL A 53 -1.86 -9.43 1.05
C VAL A 53 -2.12 -10.93 1.15
N LEU A 54 -2.12 -11.66 0.03
CA LEU A 54 -2.31 -13.12 0.04
C LEU A 54 -1.20 -13.84 0.80
N SER A 55 0.05 -13.39 0.65
CA SER A 55 1.19 -13.97 1.38
C SER A 55 1.05 -13.75 2.89
N LEU A 56 0.59 -12.56 3.29
CA LEU A 56 0.40 -12.22 4.69
C LEU A 56 -0.72 -13.05 5.32
N VAL A 57 -1.89 -13.15 4.68
CA VAL A 57 -3.02 -14.00 5.16
C VAL A 57 -2.64 -15.47 5.29
N ASN A 58 -1.84 -15.99 4.35
CA ASN A 58 -1.41 -17.37 4.37
C ASN A 58 -0.20 -17.62 5.28
N SER A 59 0.29 -16.61 6.00
CA SER A 59 1.39 -16.79 6.94
C SER A 59 0.92 -17.54 8.20
N PRO A 60 1.83 -18.25 8.90
CA PRO A 60 1.50 -18.94 10.15
C PRO A 60 0.86 -18.03 11.21
N PHE A 61 1.16 -16.72 11.18
CA PHE A 61 0.60 -15.73 12.10
C PHE A 61 -0.94 -15.66 12.05
N TYR A 62 -1.52 -15.80 10.86
CA TYR A 62 -2.99 -15.76 10.67
C TYR A 62 -3.66 -17.14 10.78
N GLY A 63 -2.88 -18.22 10.93
CA GLY A 63 -3.38 -19.55 11.29
C GLY A 63 -4.45 -20.14 10.37
N GLN A 64 -4.46 -19.79 9.08
CA GLN A 64 -5.52 -20.24 8.17
C GLN A 64 -5.47 -21.75 7.94
N ALA A 65 -6.59 -22.43 8.18
CA ALA A 65 -6.70 -23.89 8.01
C ALA A 65 -6.58 -24.34 6.54
N GLN A 66 -6.92 -23.46 5.61
CA GLN A 66 -6.76 -23.69 4.17
C GLN A 66 -6.17 -22.44 3.51
N LYS A 67 -5.46 -22.65 2.40
CA LYS A 67 -4.87 -21.57 1.62
C LYS A 67 -5.97 -20.62 1.11
N VAL A 68 -5.83 -19.34 1.40
CA VAL A 68 -6.67 -18.27 0.88
C VAL A 68 -6.10 -17.82 -0.47
N SER A 69 -6.92 -17.88 -1.51
CA SER A 69 -6.58 -17.44 -2.88
C SER A 69 -7.43 -16.26 -3.39
N ASP A 70 -8.54 -15.96 -2.71
CA ASP A 70 -9.42 -14.84 -3.06
C ASP A 70 -9.06 -13.58 -2.26
N ILE A 71 -8.97 -12.45 -2.96
CA ILE A 71 -8.60 -11.15 -2.37
C ILE A 71 -9.70 -10.61 -1.46
N GLN A 72 -10.98 -10.86 -1.76
CA GLN A 72 -12.06 -10.38 -0.90
C GLN A 72 -12.06 -11.11 0.44
N ARG A 73 -11.90 -12.43 0.44
CA ARG A 73 -11.69 -13.22 1.65
C ARG A 73 -10.44 -12.76 2.40
N ALA A 74 -9.34 -12.53 1.69
CA ALA A 74 -8.10 -12.03 2.29
C ALA A 74 -8.29 -10.66 2.96
N ALA A 75 -9.05 -9.76 2.33
CA ALA A 75 -9.38 -8.45 2.86
C ALA A 75 -10.17 -8.55 4.17
N VAL A 76 -11.16 -9.45 4.22
CA VAL A 76 -11.95 -9.70 5.45
C VAL A 76 -11.06 -10.26 6.57
N VAL A 77 -10.14 -11.19 6.25
CA VAL A 77 -9.24 -11.78 7.26
C VAL A 77 -8.26 -10.74 7.84
N LEU A 78 -7.68 -9.86 7.00
CA LEU A 78 -6.79 -8.79 7.49
C LEU A 78 -7.54 -7.69 8.24
N GLY A 79 -8.73 -7.33 7.76
CA GLY A 79 -9.42 -6.13 8.17
C GLY A 79 -8.88 -4.85 7.49
N ALA A 80 -9.72 -3.82 7.43
CA ALA A 80 -9.43 -2.56 6.71
C ALA A 80 -8.17 -1.84 7.21
N ARG A 81 -7.91 -1.85 8.52
CA ARG A 81 -6.75 -1.17 9.12
C ARG A 81 -5.42 -1.79 8.69
N GLU A 82 -5.30 -3.12 8.73
CA GLU A 82 -4.07 -3.80 8.33
C GLU A 82 -3.88 -3.79 6.81
N LEU A 83 -4.97 -3.81 6.05
CA LEU A 83 -4.91 -3.57 4.61
C LEU A 83 -4.29 -2.20 4.28
N PHE A 84 -4.76 -1.13 4.93
CA PHE A 84 -4.21 0.21 4.71
C PHE A 84 -2.72 0.29 5.05
N LYS A 85 -2.30 -0.26 6.20
CA LYS A 85 -0.88 -0.31 6.60
C LYS A 85 -0.03 -1.10 5.60
N THR A 86 -0.53 -2.24 5.16
CA THR A 86 0.17 -3.10 4.17
C THR A 86 0.34 -2.35 2.85
N ALA A 87 -0.71 -1.69 2.37
CA ALA A 87 -0.65 -0.90 1.15
C ALA A 87 0.34 0.26 1.25
N LEU A 88 0.36 0.98 2.37
CA LEU A 88 1.32 2.05 2.61
C LEU A 88 2.77 1.53 2.59
N LEU A 89 3.04 0.40 3.24
CA LEU A 89 4.36 -0.22 3.23
C LEU A 89 4.80 -0.66 1.83
N VAL A 90 3.90 -1.28 1.06
CA VAL A 90 4.20 -1.70 -0.32
C VAL A 90 4.46 -0.49 -1.21
N SER A 91 3.64 0.56 -1.11
CA SER A 91 3.83 1.80 -1.87
C SER A 91 5.16 2.47 -1.54
N LEU A 92 5.58 2.48 -0.27
CA LEU A 92 6.86 3.04 0.14
C LEU A 92 8.03 2.24 -0.46
N ARG A 93 7.94 0.90 -0.44
CA ARG A 93 8.96 0.04 -1.05
C ARG A 93 9.10 0.31 -2.55
N GLN A 94 7.97 0.39 -3.26
CA GLN A 94 7.96 0.67 -4.69
C GLN A 94 8.54 2.06 -5.02
N ASP A 95 8.24 3.06 -4.20
CA ASP A 95 8.78 4.42 -4.36
C ASP A 95 10.32 4.45 -4.17
N GLN A 96 10.83 3.74 -3.17
CA GLN A 96 12.27 3.57 -2.96
C GLN A 96 12.95 2.87 -4.14
N GLU A 97 12.34 1.79 -4.66
CA GLU A 97 12.86 1.05 -5.81
C GLU A 97 12.92 1.93 -7.07
N ARG A 98 11.90 2.77 -7.31
CA ARG A 98 11.90 3.74 -8.41
C ARG A 98 13.01 4.77 -8.27
N ALA A 99 13.15 5.37 -7.08
CA ALA A 99 14.18 6.37 -6.80
C ALA A 99 15.62 5.80 -6.93
N LEU A 100 15.79 4.50 -6.67
CA LEU A 100 17.07 3.80 -6.89
C LEU A 100 17.30 3.52 -8.39
N SER A 101 16.27 3.14 -9.13
CA SER A 101 16.37 2.89 -10.58
C SER A 101 16.66 4.14 -11.39
N GLU A 102 16.10 5.30 -11.01
CA GLU A 102 16.34 6.58 -11.70
C GLU A 102 17.79 7.09 -11.53
N LYS A 103 18.48 6.70 -10.46
CA LYS A 103 19.89 7.07 -10.20
C LYS A 103 20.90 6.19 -10.94
N GLY A 104 20.48 5.07 -11.51
CA GLY A 104 21.35 4.10 -12.19
C GLY A 104 21.47 4.30 -13.70
N HIS A 105 20.73 5.25 -14.30
CA HIS A 105 20.77 5.53 -15.73
C HIS A 105 21.51 6.84 -16.00
N ASP A 106 22.85 6.79 -15.96
CA ASP A 106 23.71 7.81 -16.57
C ASP A 106 24.14 7.24 -17.94
N PRO A 107 23.60 7.75 -19.07
CA PRO A 107 24.08 7.34 -20.38
C PRO A 107 25.42 8.04 -20.64
N ALA A 108 26.51 7.31 -20.43
CA ALA A 108 27.83 7.65 -20.95
C ALA A 108 27.92 7.33 -22.45
#